data_AF-A0A3L6JLE9-F1
#
_entry.id   AF-A0A3L6JLE9-F1
#
_cell.length_a   1.000
_cell.length_b   1.000
_cell.length_c   1.000
_cell.angle_alpha   90.00
_cell.angle_beta   90.00
_cell.angle_gamma   90.00
#
_symmetry.space_group_name_H-M   'P 1'
#
loop_
_entity.id
_entity.type
_entity.pdbx_description
1 polymer ?
#
loop_
_entity_poly.entity_id
_entity_poly.type
_entity_poly.pdbx_seq_one_letter_code
_entity_poly.pdbx_strand_id
1 'polypeptide(L)'
;WWDLVAPVGPMEDKKFLGAILAFAQSIQGGEGLQGLTRSGGLPDMVGLITTAVVIVVVICVSGLKVSIPVSYAKYRGFRGTFPIKFLYVSNIPVIFAAALFGNVYFVTQLIWQRYNSTNANFWLNLLGTFSSSQNSLNPIGGLVYYLSPPRNLAGLVENPLRAGLYALLLVIVCVFFSVTWVEVGGMDAKSVAQQLLESGMQIEGFRRSSAPIQQLLSRYIPTVTVLGGITVAVIAAFADFLGAFGSGTGILLTVGIIEQYYELLVKERVSEMFPAVRAFLGE
;
A
#
# COMPACT_ATOMS: atom_id res chain seq x y z
N TRP A 1 1.91 17.79 0.15
CA TRP A 1 2.39 19.17 0.40
C TRP A 1 1.64 20.18 -0.44
N TRP A 2 1.59 20.01 -1.77
CA TRP A 2 0.83 20.92 -2.64
C TRP A 2 -0.63 21.06 -2.21
N ASP A 3 -1.32 19.95 -1.96
CA ASP A 3 -2.72 19.94 -1.51
C ASP A 3 -2.94 20.58 -0.12
N LEU A 4 -1.88 20.79 0.66
CA LEU A 4 -1.95 21.40 1.99
C LEU A 4 -1.85 22.93 1.95
N VAL A 5 -0.91 23.45 1.14
CA VAL A 5 -0.44 24.84 1.22
C VAL A 5 -0.54 25.58 -0.12
N ALA A 6 -1.05 24.97 -1.19
CA ALA A 6 -1.15 25.62 -2.49
C ALA A 6 -1.95 26.94 -2.42
N PRO A 7 -1.30 28.10 -2.68
CA PRO A 7 -1.96 29.40 -2.67
C PRO A 7 -2.59 29.71 -4.03
N VAL A 8 -3.19 28.69 -4.66
CA VAL A 8 -3.87 28.83 -5.95
C VAL A 8 -5.36 29.01 -5.68
N GLY A 9 -5.95 30.08 -6.19
CA GLY A 9 -7.38 30.36 -6.03
C GLY A 9 -7.80 31.59 -6.86
N PRO A 10 -9.12 31.77 -7.08
CA PRO A 10 -10.23 31.03 -6.48
C PRO A 10 -10.65 29.77 -7.27
N MET A 11 -10.86 28.66 -6.55
CA MET A 11 -11.56 27.47 -7.08
C MET A 11 -13.09 27.69 -7.08
N GLU A 12 -13.89 26.69 -7.47
CA GLU A 12 -15.36 26.78 -7.57
C GLU A 12 -16.04 27.32 -6.28
N ASP A 13 -15.47 27.08 -5.09
CA ASP A 13 -15.97 27.61 -3.81
C ASP A 13 -15.46 29.04 -3.47
N LYS A 14 -14.78 29.72 -4.39
CA LYS A 14 -14.08 31.01 -4.18
C LYS A 14 -12.98 31.00 -3.10
N LYS A 15 -12.58 29.83 -2.59
CA LYS A 15 -11.50 29.63 -1.61
C LYS A 15 -10.21 29.15 -2.28
N PHE A 16 -9.06 29.27 -1.59
CA PHE A 16 -7.80 28.68 -2.04
C PHE A 16 -7.86 27.14 -2.17
N LEU A 17 -6.96 26.57 -2.96
CA LEU A 17 -6.83 25.13 -3.20
C LEU A 17 -6.30 24.39 -1.97
N GLY A 18 -5.31 24.96 -1.28
CA GLY A 18 -4.69 24.32 -0.12
C GLY A 18 -5.66 24.17 1.05
N ALA A 19 -5.78 22.95 1.60
CA ALA A 19 -6.71 22.64 2.68
C ALA A 19 -6.57 23.56 3.91
N ILE A 20 -5.32 23.87 4.30
CA ILE A 20 -5.03 24.72 5.46
C ILE A 20 -5.40 26.18 5.19
N LEU A 21 -5.08 26.67 3.98
CA LEU A 21 -5.38 28.05 3.57
C LEU A 21 -6.88 28.26 3.38
N ALA A 22 -7.58 27.28 2.81
CA ALA A 22 -9.03 27.29 2.66
C ALA A 22 -9.75 27.24 4.01
N PHE A 23 -9.25 26.45 4.96
CA PHE A 23 -9.78 26.39 6.32
C PHE A 23 -9.58 27.71 7.07
N ALA A 24 -8.39 28.32 6.95
CA ALA A 24 -8.12 29.64 7.51
C ALA A 24 -9.06 30.72 6.93
N GLN A 25 -9.34 30.68 5.62
CA GLN A 25 -10.33 31.55 4.98
C GLN A 25 -11.77 31.26 5.44
N SER A 26 -12.13 30.00 5.66
CA SER A 26 -13.46 29.61 6.15
C SER A 26 -13.72 30.10 7.59
N ILE A 27 -12.69 30.05 8.44
CA ILE A 27 -12.75 30.62 9.80
C ILE A 27 -12.87 32.14 9.74
N GLN A 28 -12.11 32.82 8.88
CA GLN A 28 -12.20 34.27 8.70
C GLN A 28 -13.55 34.71 8.10
N GLY A 29 -14.18 33.87 7.29
CA GLY A 29 -15.50 34.11 6.67
C GLY A 29 -16.70 33.77 7.57
N GLY A 30 -16.50 33.23 8.78
CA GLY A 30 -17.59 32.90 9.71
C GLY A 30 -18.29 31.55 9.46
N GLU A 31 -17.85 30.76 8.47
CA GLU A 31 -18.35 29.41 8.17
C GLU A 31 -17.55 28.38 8.99
N GLY A 32 -17.79 28.34 10.30
CA GLY A 32 -16.97 27.61 11.27
C GLY A 32 -16.84 26.10 11.03
N LEU A 33 -17.94 25.36 11.11
CA LEU A 33 -17.93 23.87 11.00
C LEU A 33 -18.20 23.35 9.58
N GLN A 34 -18.89 24.13 8.73
CA GLN A 34 -19.12 23.78 7.32
C GLN A 34 -17.84 23.86 6.47
N GLY A 35 -16.80 24.57 6.94
CA GLY A 35 -15.49 24.61 6.28
C GLY A 35 -14.65 23.34 6.41
N LEU A 36 -15.09 22.35 7.21
CA LEU A 36 -14.35 21.09 7.41
C LEU A 36 -14.49 20.12 6.23
N THR A 37 -15.62 20.17 5.52
CA THR A 37 -15.95 19.32 4.36
C THR A 37 -16.37 20.21 3.20
N ARG A 38 -15.65 20.16 2.08
CA ARG A 38 -16.00 20.87 0.85
C ARG A 38 -16.59 19.89 -0.14
N SER A 39 -17.68 20.30 -0.78
CA SER A 39 -18.25 19.58 -1.91
C SER A 39 -17.35 19.75 -3.14
N GLY A 40 -17.01 18.65 -3.83
CA GLY A 40 -16.30 18.71 -5.12
C GLY A 40 -14.96 17.96 -5.21
N GLY A 41 -14.57 17.19 -4.18
CA GLY A 41 -13.29 16.47 -4.19
C GLY A 41 -12.07 17.39 -4.06
N LEU A 42 -12.28 18.58 -3.50
CA LEU A 42 -11.24 19.54 -3.17
C LEU A 42 -10.53 19.13 -1.87
N PRO A 43 -9.27 19.54 -1.64
CA PRO A 43 -8.55 19.22 -0.42
C PRO A 43 -9.25 19.76 0.84
N ASP A 44 -9.75 18.84 1.66
CA ASP A 44 -10.50 19.11 2.89
C ASP A 44 -9.70 18.81 4.16
N MET A 45 -10.05 19.49 5.25
CA MET A 45 -9.48 19.19 6.58
C MET A 45 -9.79 17.76 7.02
N VAL A 46 -10.93 17.19 6.62
CA VAL A 46 -11.24 15.77 6.86
C VAL A 46 -10.26 14.86 6.11
N GLY A 47 -9.94 15.16 4.84
CA GLY A 47 -8.95 14.39 4.08
C GLY A 47 -7.55 14.44 4.70
N LEU A 48 -7.16 15.60 5.25
CA LEU A 48 -5.90 15.77 5.99
C LEU A 48 -5.83 14.87 7.22
N ILE A 49 -6.86 14.93 8.07
CA ILE A 49 -6.93 14.13 9.30
C ILE A 49 -6.95 12.64 8.95
N THR A 50 -7.72 12.24 7.95
CA THR A 50 -7.73 10.88 7.40
C THR A 50 -6.32 10.45 7.00
N THR A 51 -5.58 11.24 6.23
CA THR A 51 -4.20 10.91 5.83
C THR A 51 -3.29 10.70 7.03
N ALA A 52 -3.39 11.56 8.05
CA ALA A 52 -2.58 11.41 9.26
C ALA A 52 -2.91 10.11 10.01
N VAL A 53 -4.20 9.78 10.15
CA VAL A 53 -4.65 8.52 10.77
C VAL A 53 -4.16 7.31 9.98
N VAL A 54 -4.30 7.32 8.66
CA VAL A 54 -3.84 6.24 7.79
C VAL A 54 -2.33 6.06 7.93
N ILE A 55 -1.53 7.14 7.92
CA ILE A 55 -0.07 7.05 8.09
C ILE A 55 0.29 6.38 9.42
N VAL A 56 -0.34 6.79 10.53
CA VAL A 56 -0.08 6.18 11.85
C VAL A 56 -0.43 4.69 11.86
N VAL A 57 -1.56 4.31 11.28
CA VAL A 57 -1.98 2.92 11.16
C VAL A 57 -0.98 2.11 10.34
N VAL A 58 -0.52 2.64 9.20
CA VAL A 58 0.47 1.97 8.34
C VAL A 58 1.78 1.74 9.09
N ILE A 59 2.32 2.77 9.76
CA ILE A 59 3.56 2.64 10.55
C ILE A 59 3.39 1.57 11.65
N CYS A 60 2.24 1.56 12.33
CA CYS A 60 1.96 0.57 13.37
C CYS A 60 1.95 -0.87 12.82
N VAL A 61 1.37 -1.08 11.64
CA VAL A 61 1.28 -2.41 11.01
C VAL A 61 2.62 -2.84 10.43
N SER A 62 3.35 -1.93 9.80
CA SER A 62 4.69 -2.20 9.26
C SER A 62 5.70 -2.62 10.35
N GLY A 63 5.57 -2.06 11.55
CA GLY A 63 6.42 -2.40 12.69
C GLY A 63 6.21 -3.80 13.25
N LEU A 64 5.14 -4.51 12.86
CA LEU A 64 4.84 -5.85 13.35
C LEU A 64 5.83 -6.87 12.79
N LYS A 65 6.50 -7.60 13.69
CA LYS A 65 7.45 -8.66 13.35
C LYS A 65 7.27 -9.87 14.24
N VAL A 66 7.41 -11.05 13.65
CA VAL A 66 7.45 -12.34 14.36
C VAL A 66 8.92 -12.74 14.49
N SER A 67 9.41 -12.84 15.73
CA SER A 67 10.81 -13.21 16.01
C SER A 67 10.92 -14.72 16.23
N ILE A 68 11.64 -15.39 15.33
CA ILE A 68 11.97 -16.82 15.49
C ILE A 68 13.34 -16.92 16.18
N PRO A 69 13.46 -17.64 17.32
CA PRO A 69 14.75 -17.85 17.96
C PRO A 69 15.64 -18.75 17.09
N VAL A 70 16.88 -18.32 16.87
CA VAL A 70 17.91 -19.04 16.11
C VAL A 70 19.21 -19.07 16.92
N SER A 71 19.98 -20.14 16.82
CA SER A 71 21.29 -20.24 17.47
C SER A 71 22.40 -20.16 16.42
N TYR A 72 23.59 -19.72 16.81
CA TYR A 72 24.76 -19.84 15.95
C TYR A 72 25.39 -21.22 16.13
N ALA A 73 25.68 -21.91 15.02
CA ALA A 73 26.29 -23.25 15.05
C ALA A 73 27.75 -23.24 15.50
N LYS A 74 28.45 -22.12 15.22
CA LYS A 74 29.91 -21.99 15.38
C LYS A 74 30.31 -21.44 16.75
N TYR A 75 29.45 -20.64 17.38
CA TYR A 75 29.69 -20.01 18.67
C TYR A 75 28.67 -20.47 19.70
N ARG A 76 29.07 -21.45 20.54
CA ARG A 76 28.21 -22.05 21.56
C ARG A 76 27.79 -20.98 22.58
N GLY A 77 26.48 -20.80 22.78
CA GLY A 77 25.92 -19.82 23.72
C GLY A 77 25.46 -18.48 23.09
N PHE A 78 25.77 -18.23 21.81
CA PHE A 78 25.29 -17.03 21.12
C PHE A 78 23.89 -17.29 20.54
N ARG A 79 22.89 -16.63 21.12
CA ARG A 79 21.48 -16.69 20.68
C ARG A 79 21.16 -15.46 19.85
N GLY A 80 20.62 -15.69 18.65
CA GLY A 80 20.08 -14.66 17.78
C GLY A 80 18.56 -14.80 17.65
N THR A 81 17.92 -13.76 17.14
CA THR A 81 16.52 -13.82 16.70
C THR A 81 16.46 -13.45 15.25
N PHE A 82 15.83 -14.27 14.43
CA PHE A 82 15.55 -13.96 13.03
C PHE A 82 14.15 -13.35 12.93
N PRO A 83 14.02 -12.03 12.69
CA PRO A 83 12.71 -11.39 12.59
C PRO A 83 12.13 -11.60 11.19
N ILE A 84 10.91 -12.15 11.13
CA ILE A 84 10.08 -12.15 9.93
C ILE A 84 9.09 -11.00 10.06
N LYS A 85 9.16 -10.04 9.15
CA LYS A 85 8.19 -8.92 9.12
C LYS A 85 6.80 -9.43 8.76
N PHE A 86 5.77 -8.84 9.37
CA PHE A 86 4.38 -9.14 9.01
C PHE A 86 4.09 -8.79 7.56
N LEU A 87 4.57 -7.62 7.11
CA LEU A 87 4.61 -7.25 5.70
C LEU A 87 5.81 -7.89 5.00
N TYR A 88 5.76 -9.22 4.87
CA TYR A 88 6.88 -10.02 4.36
C TYR A 88 7.31 -9.62 2.94
N VAL A 89 6.33 -9.36 2.07
CA VAL A 89 6.53 -8.97 0.68
C VAL A 89 6.67 -7.45 0.49
N SER A 90 6.74 -6.69 1.60
CA SER A 90 6.70 -5.23 1.58
C SER A 90 5.45 -4.71 0.84
N ASN A 91 5.55 -3.53 0.24
CA ASN A 91 4.46 -2.86 -0.47
C ASN A 91 4.37 -3.21 -1.96
N ILE A 92 5.23 -4.11 -2.44
CA ILE A 92 5.31 -4.51 -3.86
C ILE A 92 3.97 -5.00 -4.44
N PRO A 93 3.15 -5.83 -3.75
CA PRO A 93 1.91 -6.34 -4.33
C PRO A 93 0.91 -5.23 -4.64
N VAL A 94 0.86 -4.19 -3.78
CA VAL A 94 -0.01 -3.03 -3.97
C VAL A 94 0.47 -2.15 -5.12
N ILE A 95 1.79 -2.06 -5.36
CA ILE A 95 2.33 -1.38 -6.55
C ILE A 95 1.81 -2.06 -7.82
N PHE A 96 1.93 -3.39 -7.90
CA PHE A 96 1.48 -4.13 -9.07
C PHE A 96 -0.02 -4.06 -9.27
N ALA A 97 -0.81 -4.15 -8.20
CA ALA A 97 -2.26 -3.98 -8.27
C ALA A 97 -2.63 -2.58 -8.79
N ALA A 98 -2.02 -1.52 -8.26
CA ALA A 98 -2.27 -0.15 -8.68
C ALA A 98 -1.86 0.10 -10.14
N ALA A 99 -0.70 -0.42 -10.55
CA ALA A 99 -0.24 -0.33 -11.94
C ALA A 99 -1.16 -1.11 -12.89
N LEU A 100 -1.61 -2.31 -12.52
CA LEU A 100 -2.56 -3.10 -13.30
C LEU A 100 -3.88 -2.33 -13.48
N PHE A 101 -4.45 -1.80 -12.40
CA PHE A 101 -5.72 -1.07 -12.46
C PHE A 101 -5.58 0.22 -13.29
N GLY A 102 -4.47 0.95 -13.11
CA GLY A 102 -4.17 2.14 -13.91
C GLY A 102 -4.01 1.83 -15.40
N ASN A 103 -3.31 0.76 -15.74
CA ASN A 103 -3.12 0.33 -17.13
C ASN A 103 -4.44 -0.13 -17.76
N VAL A 104 -5.24 -0.90 -17.04
CA VAL A 104 -6.57 -1.32 -17.52
C VAL A 104 -7.45 -0.10 -17.75
N TYR A 105 -7.50 0.84 -16.81
CA TYR A 105 -8.25 2.09 -16.96
C TYR A 105 -7.81 2.85 -18.22
N PHE A 106 -6.50 3.07 -18.39
CA PHE A 106 -5.94 3.81 -19.50
C PHE A 106 -6.21 3.14 -20.86
N VAL A 107 -5.97 1.84 -20.96
CA VAL A 107 -6.20 1.08 -22.20
C VAL A 107 -7.68 1.06 -22.56
N THR A 108 -8.57 0.84 -21.59
CA THR A 108 -10.01 0.87 -21.84
C THR A 108 -10.48 2.27 -22.24
N GLN A 109 -9.93 3.33 -21.65
CA GLN A 109 -10.22 4.70 -22.06
C GLN A 109 -9.81 4.96 -23.53
N LEU A 110 -8.62 4.53 -23.94
CA LEU A 110 -8.16 4.66 -25.33
C LEU A 110 -9.04 3.87 -26.31
N ILE A 111 -9.39 2.63 -25.96
CA ILE A 111 -10.27 1.79 -26.79
C ILE A 111 -11.65 2.43 -26.92
N TRP A 112 -12.21 2.94 -25.83
CA TRP A 112 -13.52 3.59 -25.84
C TRP A 112 -13.52 4.84 -26.73
N GLN A 113 -12.51 5.71 -26.60
CA GLN A 113 -12.38 6.93 -27.42
C GLN A 113 -12.23 6.63 -28.92
N ARG A 114 -11.54 5.54 -29.29
CA ARG A 114 -11.27 5.18 -30.69
C ARG A 114 -12.37 4.37 -31.35
N TYR A 115 -12.97 3.42 -30.63
CA TYR A 115 -13.82 2.37 -31.20
C TYR A 115 -15.26 2.33 -30.67
N ASN A 116 -15.59 3.05 -29.59
CA ASN A 116 -16.91 2.94 -28.96
C ASN A 116 -17.39 4.24 -28.30
N SER A 117 -17.18 5.38 -28.96
CA SER A 117 -17.59 6.70 -28.44
C SER A 117 -19.10 6.85 -28.21
N THR A 118 -19.92 6.07 -28.94
CA THR A 118 -21.40 6.09 -28.84
C THR A 118 -21.95 4.96 -27.95
N ASN A 119 -21.11 4.16 -27.28
CA ASN A 119 -21.52 2.99 -26.47
C ASN A 119 -22.39 1.95 -27.23
N ALA A 120 -22.14 1.75 -28.52
CA ALA A 120 -22.96 0.89 -29.38
C ALA A 120 -22.64 -0.61 -29.24
N ASN A 121 -21.41 -0.96 -28.86
CA ASN A 121 -20.94 -2.35 -28.82
C ASN A 121 -21.04 -2.95 -27.41
N PHE A 122 -21.85 -4.00 -27.24
CA PHE A 122 -22.04 -4.69 -25.95
C PHE A 122 -20.73 -5.18 -25.32
N TRP A 123 -19.85 -5.80 -26.10
CA TRP A 123 -18.56 -6.33 -25.63
C TRP A 123 -17.59 -5.23 -25.16
N LEU A 124 -17.59 -4.08 -25.84
CA LEU A 124 -16.75 -2.94 -25.45
C LEU A 124 -17.36 -2.18 -24.27
N ASN A 125 -18.70 -2.17 -24.15
CA ASN A 125 -19.39 -1.62 -22.98
C ASN A 125 -19.13 -2.45 -21.71
N LEU A 126 -18.89 -3.76 -21.83
CA LEU A 126 -18.52 -4.61 -20.70
C LEU A 126 -17.14 -4.23 -20.12
N LEU A 127 -16.20 -3.83 -20.97
CA LEU A 127 -14.89 -3.34 -20.54
C LEU A 127 -15.01 -1.99 -19.83
N GLY A 128 -15.71 -1.04 -20.44
CA GLY A 128 -15.95 0.27 -19.83
C GLY A 128 -16.80 1.17 -20.71
N THR A 129 -17.76 1.85 -20.09
CA THR A 129 -18.48 2.98 -20.69
C THR A 129 -18.10 4.25 -19.97
N PHE A 130 -17.79 5.30 -20.73
CA PHE A 130 -17.48 6.62 -20.19
C PHE A 130 -18.55 7.61 -20.65
N SER A 131 -18.85 8.63 -19.84
CA SER A 131 -19.52 9.85 -20.34
C SER A 131 -18.50 10.94 -20.47
N SER A 132 -18.57 11.67 -21.57
CA SER A 132 -17.95 12.97 -21.67
C SER A 132 -18.82 14.00 -20.93
N SER A 133 -18.52 14.26 -19.66
CA SER A 133 -19.09 15.41 -18.94
C SER A 133 -18.02 16.49 -18.81
N GLN A 134 -18.16 17.53 -19.65
CA GLN A 134 -17.49 18.83 -19.78
C GLN A 134 -15.99 19.03 -19.49
N ASN A 135 -15.25 18.13 -18.85
CA ASN A 135 -13.77 18.11 -18.82
C ASN A 135 -13.16 16.85 -18.19
N SER A 136 -13.96 15.87 -17.76
CA SER A 136 -13.48 14.61 -17.20
C SER A 136 -14.22 13.42 -17.81
N LEU A 137 -13.46 12.41 -18.27
CA LEU A 137 -14.03 11.12 -18.63
C LEU A 137 -14.27 10.33 -17.35
N ASN A 138 -15.49 10.38 -16.84
CA ASN A 138 -15.88 9.55 -15.71
C ASN A 138 -16.43 8.21 -16.23
N PRO A 139 -15.94 7.07 -15.72
CA PRO A 139 -16.53 5.78 -16.04
C PRO A 139 -17.95 5.74 -15.44
N ILE A 140 -18.94 5.39 -16.26
CA ILE A 140 -20.34 5.20 -15.83
C ILE A 140 -20.64 3.71 -15.62
N GLY A 141 -19.98 2.83 -16.37
CA GLY A 141 -20.23 1.40 -16.33
C GLY A 141 -19.08 0.55 -16.87
N GLY A 142 -19.27 -0.77 -16.79
CA GLY A 142 -18.28 -1.78 -17.18
C GLY A 142 -17.29 -2.14 -16.07
N LEU A 143 -16.31 -2.98 -16.40
CA LEU A 143 -15.31 -3.49 -15.47
C LEU A 143 -14.46 -2.36 -14.85
N VAL A 144 -14.15 -1.33 -15.65
CA VAL A 144 -13.40 -0.15 -15.20
C VAL A 144 -14.15 0.67 -14.12
N TYR A 145 -15.48 0.64 -14.12
CA TYR A 145 -16.28 1.29 -13.08
C TYR A 145 -16.05 0.66 -11.70
N TYR A 146 -15.83 -0.66 -11.65
CA TYR A 146 -15.56 -1.40 -10.42
C TYR A 146 -14.08 -1.40 -10.01
N LEU A 147 -13.16 -1.12 -10.94
CA LEU A 147 -11.72 -0.97 -10.66
C LEU A 147 -11.34 0.43 -10.17
N SER A 148 -12.21 1.42 -10.33
CA SER A 148 -11.95 2.80 -9.91
C SER A 148 -12.51 3.07 -8.50
N PRO A 149 -11.68 3.55 -7.55
CA PRO A 149 -12.14 3.80 -6.19
C PRO A 149 -13.15 4.96 -6.14
N PRO A 150 -14.24 4.85 -5.37
CA PRO A 150 -15.04 5.99 -4.98
C PRO A 150 -14.23 6.85 -4.00
N ARG A 151 -13.63 7.94 -4.48
CA ARG A 151 -12.71 8.79 -3.71
C ARG A 151 -13.38 9.71 -2.67
N ASN A 152 -14.66 9.51 -2.38
CA ASN A 152 -15.45 10.37 -1.50
C ASN A 152 -16.36 9.52 -0.60
N LEU A 153 -16.46 9.91 0.67
CA LEU A 153 -17.42 9.35 1.64
C LEU A 153 -18.87 9.40 1.12
N ALA A 154 -19.24 10.46 0.41
CA ALA A 154 -20.56 10.56 -0.23
C ALA A 154 -20.78 9.45 -1.28
N GLY A 155 -19.76 9.17 -2.11
CA GLY A 155 -19.82 8.11 -3.12
C GLY A 155 -19.85 6.69 -2.53
N LEU A 156 -19.28 6.51 -1.33
CA LEU A 156 -19.36 5.26 -0.57
C LEU A 156 -20.80 4.98 -0.10
N VAL A 157 -21.48 6.00 0.42
CA VAL A 157 -22.87 5.89 0.92
C VAL A 157 -23.86 5.72 -0.22
N GLU A 158 -23.65 6.39 -1.35
CA GLU A 158 -24.53 6.27 -2.52
C GLU A 158 -24.43 4.91 -3.21
N ASN A 159 -23.24 4.29 -3.25
CA ASN A 159 -23.01 3.02 -3.95
C ASN A 159 -22.14 2.05 -3.14
N PRO A 160 -22.65 1.50 -2.01
CA PRO A 160 -21.87 0.63 -1.13
C PRO A 160 -21.41 -0.67 -1.83
N LEU A 161 -22.21 -1.16 -2.78
CA LEU A 161 -21.90 -2.36 -3.56
C LEU A 161 -20.65 -2.15 -4.44
N ARG A 162 -20.49 -0.97 -5.05
CA ARG A 162 -19.31 -0.64 -5.86
C ARG A 162 -18.04 -0.63 -5.03
N ALA A 163 -18.09 0.00 -3.86
CA ALA A 163 -16.95 0.06 -2.95
C ALA A 163 -16.56 -1.33 -2.44
N GLY A 164 -17.55 -2.16 -2.07
CA GLY A 164 -17.30 -3.54 -1.65
C GLY A 164 -16.62 -4.36 -2.75
N LEU A 165 -17.10 -4.27 -4.00
CA LEU A 165 -16.49 -4.95 -5.14
C LEU A 165 -15.07 -4.44 -5.44
N TYR A 166 -14.84 -3.13 -5.37
CA TYR A 166 -13.51 -2.56 -5.52
C TYR A 166 -12.53 -3.11 -4.48
N ALA A 167 -12.90 -3.08 -3.19
CA ALA A 167 -12.07 -3.59 -2.11
C ALA A 167 -11.78 -5.09 -2.28
N LEU A 168 -12.80 -5.87 -2.63
CA LEU A 168 -12.66 -7.31 -2.86
C LEU A 168 -11.71 -7.60 -4.03
N LEU A 169 -11.86 -6.91 -5.16
CA LEU A 169 -10.97 -7.07 -6.31
C LEU A 169 -9.54 -6.66 -5.97
N LEU A 170 -9.36 -5.55 -5.25
CA LEU A 170 -8.05 -5.09 -4.81
C LEU A 170 -7.37 -6.13 -3.91
N VAL A 171 -8.11 -6.72 -2.95
CA VAL A 171 -7.60 -7.77 -2.06
C VAL A 171 -7.20 -9.01 -2.87
N ILE A 172 -8.05 -9.50 -3.78
CA ILE A 172 -7.74 -10.68 -4.59
C ILE A 172 -6.45 -10.47 -5.40
N VAL A 173 -6.35 -9.33 -6.08
CA VAL A 173 -5.19 -9.01 -6.93
C VAL A 173 -3.92 -8.83 -6.09
N CYS A 174 -4.02 -8.17 -4.93
CA CYS A 174 -2.88 -8.00 -4.03
C CYS A 174 -2.40 -9.34 -3.44
N VAL A 175 -3.31 -10.24 -3.06
CA VAL A 175 -2.94 -11.58 -2.57
C VAL A 175 -2.28 -12.39 -3.67
N PHE A 176 -2.85 -12.37 -4.88
CA PHE A 176 -2.26 -13.04 -6.05
C PHE A 176 -0.82 -12.57 -6.28
N PHE A 177 -0.60 -11.25 -6.39
CA PHE A 177 0.75 -10.72 -6.58
C PHE A 177 1.67 -10.98 -5.39
N SER A 178 1.16 -10.98 -4.17
CA SER A 178 1.97 -11.25 -2.98
C SER A 178 2.52 -12.68 -3.00
N VAL A 179 1.68 -13.67 -3.31
CA VAL A 179 2.11 -15.08 -3.40
C VAL A 179 3.07 -15.27 -4.56
N THR A 180 2.75 -14.78 -5.76
CA THR A 180 3.62 -14.90 -6.93
C THR A 180 4.98 -14.25 -6.69
N TRP A 181 5.03 -13.11 -5.99
CA TRP A 181 6.28 -12.42 -5.72
C TRP A 181 7.16 -13.17 -4.72
N VAL A 182 6.61 -13.93 -3.77
CA VAL A 182 7.42 -14.78 -2.88
C VAL A 182 8.15 -15.86 -3.65
N GLU A 183 7.47 -16.47 -4.62
CA GLU A 183 8.06 -17.53 -5.47
C GLU A 183 9.10 -16.96 -6.44
N VAL A 184 8.80 -15.84 -7.10
CA VAL A 184 9.70 -15.21 -8.09
C VAL A 184 10.87 -14.51 -7.41
N GLY A 185 10.66 -13.90 -6.25
CA GLY A 185 11.67 -13.16 -5.51
C GLY A 185 12.66 -14.04 -4.74
N GLY A 186 12.55 -15.37 -4.82
CA GLY A 186 13.39 -16.30 -4.05
C GLY A 186 13.24 -16.13 -2.53
N MET A 187 12.08 -15.61 -2.10
CA MET A 187 11.72 -15.40 -0.69
C MET A 187 10.91 -16.58 -0.15
N ASP A 188 10.85 -17.68 -0.88
CA ASP A 188 10.20 -18.90 -0.46
C ASP A 188 10.96 -19.57 0.70
N ALA A 189 10.25 -20.41 1.45
CA ALA A 189 10.80 -21.04 2.66
C ALA A 189 12.05 -21.88 2.41
N LYS A 190 12.19 -22.47 1.22
CA LYS A 190 13.35 -23.30 0.88
C LYS A 190 14.57 -22.43 0.61
N SER A 191 14.42 -21.39 -0.21
CA SER A 191 15.50 -20.45 -0.53
C SER A 191 16.00 -19.72 0.72
N VAL A 192 15.09 -19.23 1.58
CA VAL A 192 15.47 -18.57 2.84
C VAL A 192 16.15 -19.54 3.80
N ALA A 193 15.67 -20.78 3.93
CA ALA A 193 16.31 -21.79 4.77
C ALA A 193 17.74 -22.11 4.30
N GLN A 194 17.97 -22.15 2.98
CA GLN A 194 19.28 -22.39 2.41
C GLN A 194 20.23 -21.20 2.67
N GLN A 195 19.78 -19.97 2.47
CA GLN A 195 20.55 -18.76 2.78
C GLN A 195 20.93 -18.68 4.27
N LEU A 196 20.01 -19.04 5.17
CA LEU A 196 20.29 -19.09 6.61
C LEU A 196 21.39 -20.10 6.95
N LEU A 197 21.38 -21.28 6.32
CA LEU A 197 22.43 -22.28 6.53
C LEU A 197 23.78 -21.85 5.95
N GLU A 198 23.79 -21.27 4.75
CA GLU A 198 25.01 -20.75 4.12
C GLU A 198 25.64 -19.64 4.95
N SER A 199 24.83 -18.82 5.63
CA SER A 199 25.30 -17.81 6.59
C SER A 199 25.85 -18.39 7.92
N GLY A 200 25.80 -19.71 8.11
CA GLY A 200 26.31 -20.39 9.32
C GLY A 200 25.38 -20.36 10.53
N MET A 201 24.12 -19.93 10.37
CA MET A 201 23.09 -20.00 11.40
C MET A 201 22.46 -21.41 11.46
N GLN A 202 22.14 -21.90 12.65
CA GLN A 202 21.54 -23.22 12.86
C GLN A 202 20.46 -23.15 13.94
N ILE A 203 19.27 -23.69 13.67
CA ILE A 203 18.22 -23.79 14.68
C ILE A 203 18.65 -24.80 15.77
N GLU A 204 18.49 -24.39 17.04
CA GLU A 204 18.83 -25.19 18.22
C GLU A 204 18.04 -26.53 18.23
N GLY A 205 18.70 -27.63 18.60
CA GLY A 205 18.04 -28.94 18.76
C GLY A 205 18.00 -29.86 17.52
N PHE A 206 18.36 -29.39 16.33
CA PHE A 206 18.38 -30.21 15.10
C PHE A 206 19.78 -30.34 14.49
N ARG A 207 20.04 -31.47 13.78
CA ARG A 207 21.26 -31.64 12.97
C ARG A 207 21.35 -30.55 11.89
N ARG A 208 22.55 -30.25 11.39
CA ARG A 208 22.78 -29.31 10.26
C ARG A 208 22.10 -29.81 8.99
N SER A 209 20.83 -29.53 8.85
CA SER A 209 20.05 -29.80 7.65
C SER A 209 19.06 -28.67 7.42
N SER A 210 18.73 -28.42 6.15
CA SER A 210 17.75 -27.41 5.75
C SER A 210 16.32 -27.80 6.11
N ALA A 211 16.05 -29.09 6.25
CA ALA A 211 14.70 -29.62 6.41
C ALA A 211 13.96 -29.09 7.66
N PRO A 212 14.55 -29.02 8.88
CA PRO A 212 13.85 -28.50 10.06
C PRO A 212 13.58 -26.99 9.97
N ILE A 213 14.54 -26.23 9.43
CA ILE A 213 14.42 -24.77 9.22
C ILE A 213 13.33 -24.49 8.19
N GLN A 214 13.36 -25.22 7.08
CA GLN A 214 12.37 -25.11 6.01
C GLN A 214 10.97 -25.49 6.49
N GLN A 215 10.80 -26.55 7.29
CA GLN A 215 9.49 -26.96 7.83
C GLN A 215 8.88 -25.90 8.75
N LEU A 216 9.71 -25.21 9.54
CA LEU A 216 9.23 -24.11 10.36
C LEU A 216 8.83 -22.92 9.49
N LEU A 217 9.71 -22.49 8.58
CA LEU A 217 9.46 -21.36 7.69
C LEU A 217 8.29 -21.58 6.73
N SER A 218 8.09 -22.81 6.23
CA SER A 218 7.00 -23.14 5.31
C SER A 218 5.62 -23.04 5.94
N ARG A 219 5.53 -23.09 7.28
CA ARG A 219 4.28 -22.82 8.00
C ARG A 219 4.01 -21.32 8.17
N TYR A 220 5.05 -20.51 8.32
CA TYR A 220 4.88 -19.07 8.58
C TYR A 220 4.81 -18.24 7.28
N ILE A 221 5.73 -18.46 6.33
CA ILE A 221 5.89 -17.61 5.14
C ILE A 221 4.60 -17.50 4.31
N PRO A 222 3.91 -18.59 3.93
CA PRO A 222 2.67 -18.48 3.17
C PRO A 222 1.56 -17.74 3.93
N THR A 223 1.46 -17.98 5.24
CA THR A 223 0.45 -17.33 6.08
C THR A 223 0.71 -15.83 6.22
N VAL A 224 1.94 -15.39 6.48
CA VAL A 224 2.26 -13.96 6.56
C VAL A 224 2.17 -13.27 5.20
N THR A 225 2.42 -14.00 4.11
CA THR A 225 2.29 -13.47 2.74
C THR A 225 0.84 -13.16 2.42
N VAL A 226 -0.07 -14.11 2.64
CA VAL A 226 -1.51 -13.91 2.38
C VAL A 226 -2.09 -12.87 3.34
N LEU A 227 -1.81 -12.96 4.64
CA LEU A 227 -2.31 -11.99 5.62
C LEU A 227 -1.75 -10.59 5.38
N GLY A 228 -0.47 -10.48 5.03
CA GLY A 228 0.16 -9.21 4.64
C GLY A 228 -0.53 -8.62 3.41
N GLY A 229 -0.68 -9.39 2.34
CA GLY A 229 -1.37 -8.95 1.12
C GLY A 229 -2.80 -8.47 1.36
N ILE A 230 -3.58 -9.19 2.18
CA ILE A 230 -4.93 -8.77 2.58
C ILE A 230 -4.89 -7.47 3.37
N THR A 231 -4.02 -7.39 4.38
CA THR A 231 -3.97 -6.24 5.29
C THR A 231 -3.60 -4.96 4.55
N VAL A 232 -2.59 -5.01 3.67
CA VAL A 232 -2.17 -3.83 2.90
C VAL A 232 -3.27 -3.41 1.92
N ALA A 233 -3.95 -4.35 1.27
CA ALA A 233 -5.07 -4.05 0.37
C ALA A 233 -6.26 -3.42 1.11
N VAL A 234 -6.59 -3.91 2.31
CA VAL A 234 -7.66 -3.35 3.14
C VAL A 234 -7.32 -1.93 3.58
N ILE A 235 -6.07 -1.68 4.02
CA ILE A 235 -5.63 -0.33 4.40
C ILE A 235 -5.67 0.62 3.19
N ALA A 236 -5.23 0.16 2.02
CA ALA A 236 -5.27 0.94 0.78
C ALA A 236 -6.72 1.33 0.43
N ALA A 237 -7.64 0.35 0.40
CA ALA A 237 -9.05 0.59 0.09
C ALA A 237 -9.69 1.54 1.11
N PHE A 238 -9.39 1.37 2.40
CA PHE A 238 -9.92 2.23 3.45
C PHE A 238 -9.44 3.68 3.32
N ALA A 239 -8.16 3.86 2.98
CA ALA A 239 -7.60 5.19 2.72
C ALA A 239 -8.21 5.85 1.48
N ASP A 240 -8.48 5.08 0.42
CA ASP A 240 -9.15 5.57 -0.79
C ASP A 240 -10.62 5.96 -0.52
N PHE A 241 -11.35 5.20 0.32
CA PHE A 241 -12.76 5.51 0.66
C PHE A 241 -12.93 6.73 1.56
N LEU A 242 -12.00 6.96 2.48
CA LEU A 242 -12.03 8.10 3.38
C LEU A 242 -11.56 9.41 2.71
N GLY A 243 -11.15 9.36 1.44
CA GLY A 243 -10.68 10.53 0.71
C GLY A 243 -9.39 11.11 1.28
N ALA A 244 -8.44 10.24 1.67
CA ALA A 244 -7.11 10.67 2.09
C ALA A 244 -6.45 11.51 0.98
N PHE A 245 -5.61 12.46 1.33
CA PHE A 245 -4.78 13.20 0.38
C PHE A 245 -3.82 12.25 -0.36
N GLY A 246 -3.98 12.17 -1.68
CA GLY A 246 -3.32 11.18 -2.53
C GLY A 246 -4.19 9.92 -2.72
N SER A 247 -3.63 8.88 -3.33
CA SER A 247 -4.27 7.56 -3.29
C SER A 247 -3.82 6.81 -2.04
N GLY A 248 -4.67 5.95 -1.49
CA GLY A 248 -4.32 5.04 -0.40
C GLY A 248 -3.08 4.20 -0.72
N THR A 249 -2.98 3.78 -1.98
CA THR A 249 -1.79 3.12 -2.55
C THR A 249 -0.54 4.01 -2.50
N GLY A 250 -0.63 5.30 -2.81
CA GLY A 250 0.49 6.24 -2.80
C GLY A 250 0.99 6.56 -1.38
N ILE A 251 0.07 6.66 -0.42
CA ILE A 251 0.42 6.86 1.00
C ILE A 251 1.20 5.66 1.53
N LEU A 252 0.69 4.45 1.31
CA LEU A 252 1.37 3.20 1.67
C LEU A 252 2.78 3.15 1.10
N LEU A 253 2.92 3.48 -0.18
CA LEU A 253 4.22 3.48 -0.84
C LEU A 253 5.21 4.44 -0.22
N THR A 254 4.76 5.67 0.03
CA THR A 254 5.61 6.70 0.62
C THR A 254 6.10 6.26 2.00
N VAL A 255 5.20 5.77 2.86
CA VAL A 255 5.57 5.31 4.22
C VAL A 255 6.51 4.11 4.15
N GLY A 256 6.23 3.11 3.34
CA GLY A 256 7.09 1.92 3.26
C GLY A 256 8.47 2.20 2.70
N ILE A 257 8.60 3.09 1.71
CA ILE A 257 9.90 3.51 1.19
C ILE A 257 10.68 4.23 2.31
N ILE A 258 10.04 5.14 3.05
CA ILE A 258 10.69 5.85 4.15
C ILE A 258 11.16 4.88 5.24
N GLU A 259 10.33 3.91 5.65
CA GLU A 259 10.72 2.91 6.64
C GLU A 259 11.87 2.03 6.15
N GLN A 260 11.84 1.60 4.89
CA GLN A 260 12.92 0.81 4.30
C GLN A 260 14.26 1.57 4.31
N TYR A 261 14.25 2.85 3.91
CA TYR A 261 15.45 3.69 3.98
C TYR A 261 15.89 3.96 5.42
N TYR A 262 14.95 4.18 6.33
CA TYR A 262 15.25 4.37 7.75
C TYR A 262 15.97 3.15 8.34
N GLU A 263 15.47 1.93 8.08
CA GLU A 263 16.13 0.70 8.54
C GLU A 263 17.53 0.53 7.93
N LEU A 264 17.68 0.84 6.65
CA LEU A 264 18.96 0.76 5.96
C LEU A 264 19.99 1.71 6.58
N LEU A 265 19.60 2.95 6.86
CA LEU A 265 20.44 3.96 7.52
C LEU A 265 20.78 3.57 8.96
N VAL A 266 19.82 3.04 9.72
CA VAL A 266 20.07 2.58 11.09
C VAL A 266 21.07 1.42 11.08
N LYS A 267 20.93 0.49 10.15
CA LYS A 267 21.86 -0.64 10.01
C LYS A 267 23.28 -0.16 9.69
N GLU A 268 23.42 0.79 8.77
CA GLU A 268 24.70 1.38 8.39
C GLU A 268 25.34 2.13 9.56
N ARG A 269 24.57 3.00 10.25
CA ARG A 269 25.05 3.74 11.43
C ARG A 269 25.47 2.83 12.56
N VAL A 270 24.77 1.73 12.81
CA VAL A 270 25.18 0.74 13.82
C VAL A 270 26.49 0.07 13.42
N SER A 271 26.67 -0.26 12.13
CA SER A 271 27.94 -0.84 11.64
C SER A 271 29.12 0.13 11.74
N GLU A 272 28.90 1.43 11.55
CA GLU A 272 29.95 2.46 11.68
C GLU A 272 30.29 2.77 13.15
N MET A 273 29.28 2.90 14.02
CA MET A 273 29.48 3.28 15.43
C MET A 273 30.12 2.18 16.28
N PHE A 274 29.95 0.91 15.90
CA PHE A 274 30.52 -0.22 16.62
C PHE A 274 31.51 -1.00 15.72
N PRO A 275 32.78 -0.55 15.60
CA PRO A 275 33.80 -1.27 14.82
C PRO A 275 34.04 -2.71 15.33
N ALA A 276 33.72 -3.01 16.59
CA ALA A 276 33.75 -4.37 17.13
C ALA A 276 32.67 -5.30 16.52
N VAL A 277 31.54 -4.75 16.05
CA VAL A 277 30.49 -5.51 15.35
C VAL A 277 30.95 -5.84 13.92
N ARG A 278 31.73 -4.96 13.28
CA ARG A 278 32.40 -5.22 11.99
C ARG A 278 33.32 -6.43 12.05
N ALA A 279 34.17 -6.51 13.09
CA ALA A 279 35.05 -7.66 13.33
C ALA A 279 34.29 -8.98 13.65
N PHE A 280 33.06 -8.89 14.18
CA PHE A 280 32.20 -10.06 14.48
C PHE A 280 31.35 -10.51 13.27
N LEU A 281 31.01 -9.59 12.37
CA LEU A 281 30.26 -9.85 11.13
C LEU A 281 31.14 -10.33 9.97
N GLY A 282 32.46 -10.25 10.08
CA GLY A 282 33.37 -10.92 9.15
C GLY A 282 33.57 -10.21 7.81
N GLU A 283 33.52 -8.88 7.79
CA GLU A 283 34.20 -8.06 6.78
C GLU A 283 35.47 -7.42 7.35
#